data_AF-A0A7Y3LW20-F1
#
_entry.id   AF-A0A7Y3LW20-F1
#
_cell.length_a   1.000
_cell.length_b   1.000
_cell.length_c   1.000
_cell.angle_alpha   90.00
_cell.angle_beta   90.00
_cell.angle_gamma   90.00
#
_symmetry.space_group_name_H-M   'P 1'
#
loop_
_entity.id
_entity.type
_entity.pdbx_description
1 polymer ?
#
loop_
_entity_poly.entity_id
_entity_poly.type
_entity_poly.pdbx_seq_one_letter_code
_entity_poly.pdbx_strand_id
1 'polypeptide(L)'
;MCVYNRDRALYHRLDVADAPRLDRCQPTCANIARTDHHADQLLQHAQTLERQASSETLPGPLADRLCQRAGQLRALADRHVHDRINAQEPTT
;
A
#
# COMPACT_ATOMS: atom_id res chain seq x y z
N MET A 1 1.46 11.88 -8.61
CA MET A 1 0.39 12.41 -9.47
C MET A 1 -0.33 11.22 -10.10
N CYS A 2 -1.61 11.01 -9.79
CA CYS A 2 -2.43 10.01 -10.49
C CYS A 2 -2.52 10.44 -11.96
N VAL A 3 -1.99 9.64 -12.89
CA VAL A 3 -2.10 9.95 -14.33
C VAL A 3 -3.48 9.47 -14.80
N TYR A 4 -4.51 10.09 -14.24
CA TYR A 4 -5.88 9.91 -14.71
C TYR A 4 -5.97 10.54 -16.10
N ASN A 5 -5.96 9.70 -17.13
CA ASN A 5 -6.25 10.11 -18.49
C ASN A 5 -7.64 9.55 -18.86
N ARG A 6 -8.62 10.45 -18.93
CA ARG A 6 -10.02 10.16 -19.20
C ARG A 6 -10.24 9.37 -20.50
N ASP A 7 -9.37 9.54 -21.49
CA ASP A 7 -9.48 8.89 -22.80
C ASP A 7 -8.84 7.48 -22.85
N ARG A 8 -7.97 7.15 -21.89
CA ARG A 8 -7.27 5.85 -21.78
C ARG A 8 -7.73 5.00 -20.60
N ALA A 9 -8.73 5.47 -19.89
CA ALA A 9 -9.37 4.86 -18.76
C ALA A 9 -10.07 3.53 -19.15
N LEU A 10 -9.54 2.38 -18.74
CA LEU A 10 -10.14 1.05 -18.98
C LEU A 10 -11.31 0.72 -18.04
N TYR A 11 -12.08 1.71 -17.57
CA TYR A 11 -13.18 1.51 -16.61
C TYR A 11 -14.56 1.60 -17.29
N HIS A 12 -15.57 0.92 -16.74
CA HIS A 12 -16.96 1.01 -17.18
C HIS A 12 -17.55 2.40 -16.83
N ARG A 13 -17.93 3.14 -17.87
CA ARG A 13 -18.30 4.57 -17.84
C ARG A 13 -19.79 4.71 -17.48
N LEU A 14 -20.12 5.02 -16.23
CA LEU A 14 -21.52 5.19 -15.79
C LEU A 14 -21.87 6.55 -15.16
N ASP A 15 -20.91 7.39 -14.71
CA ASP A 15 -21.22 8.63 -14.00
C ASP A 15 -20.26 9.81 -14.24
N VAL A 16 -20.75 11.03 -13.97
CA VAL A 16 -20.13 12.36 -14.17
C VAL A 16 -19.11 12.73 -13.05
N ALA A 17 -18.80 11.83 -12.13
CA ALA A 17 -17.86 12.13 -11.04
C ALA A 17 -16.41 12.32 -11.55
N ASP A 18 -15.81 13.48 -11.26
CA ASP A 18 -14.47 13.88 -11.72
C ASP A 18 -13.31 13.12 -11.04
N ALA A 19 -13.56 12.38 -9.96
CA ALA A 19 -12.57 11.59 -9.26
C ALA A 19 -12.71 10.10 -9.61
N PRO A 20 -11.61 9.39 -9.96
CA PRO A 20 -11.66 7.96 -10.17
C PRO A 20 -12.05 7.28 -8.87
N ARG A 21 -13.14 6.50 -8.90
CA ARG A 21 -13.47 5.66 -7.75
C ARG A 21 -12.51 4.48 -7.70
N LEU A 22 -11.92 4.25 -6.53
CA LEU A 22 -10.95 3.17 -6.33
C LEU A 22 -11.53 1.84 -6.75
N ASP A 23 -12.75 1.49 -6.31
CA ASP A 23 -13.50 0.25 -6.60
C ASP A 23 -13.74 -0.05 -8.09
N ARG A 24 -13.42 0.89 -8.99
CA ARG A 24 -13.52 0.72 -10.45
C ARG A 24 -12.16 0.65 -11.15
N CYS A 25 -11.05 0.74 -10.42
CA CYS A 25 -9.71 0.58 -10.98
C CYS A 25 -9.47 -0.87 -11.43
N GLN A 26 -8.91 -1.04 -12.63
CA GLN A 26 -8.40 -2.35 -13.04
C GLN A 26 -7.16 -2.72 -12.21
N PRO A 27 -7.02 -3.97 -11.74
CA PRO A 27 -5.87 -4.41 -10.95
C PRO A 27 -4.51 -4.24 -11.65
N THR A 28 -4.50 -4.20 -12.98
CA THR A 28 -3.31 -3.92 -13.81
C THR A 28 -2.96 -2.43 -13.93
N CYS A 29 -3.69 -1.54 -13.24
CA CYS A 29 -3.41 -0.11 -13.27
C CYS A 29 -2.04 0.20 -12.65
N ALA A 30 -1.24 1.02 -13.35
CA ALA A 30 0.07 1.44 -12.89
C ALA A 30 0.07 2.10 -11.49
N ASN A 31 -1.03 2.71 -11.05
CA ASN A 31 -1.13 3.26 -9.70
C ASN A 31 -1.24 2.17 -8.62
N ILE A 32 -1.95 1.07 -8.89
CA ILE A 32 -2.01 -0.07 -7.97
C ILE A 32 -0.61 -0.69 -7.85
N ALA A 33 0.04 -0.97 -8.98
CA ALA A 33 1.41 -1.49 -8.99
C ALA A 33 2.41 -0.58 -8.25
N ARG A 34 2.26 0.75 -8.37
CA ARG A 34 3.12 1.71 -7.67
C ARG A 34 2.86 1.70 -6.16
N THR A 35 1.60 1.59 -5.74
CA THR A 35 1.26 1.50 -4.31
C THR A 35 1.63 0.13 -3.72
N ASP A 36 1.55 -0.96 -4.49
CA ASP A 36 2.09 -2.27 -4.11
C ASP A 36 3.59 -2.16 -3.80
N HIS A 37 4.37 -1.53 -4.69
CA HIS A 37 5.79 -1.31 -4.47
C HIS A 37 6.06 -0.47 -3.20
N HIS A 38 5.25 0.57 -2.95
CA HIS A 38 5.38 1.34 -1.72
C HIS A 38 5.06 0.51 -0.47
N ALA A 39 4.07 -0.39 -0.53
CA ALA A 39 3.75 -1.30 0.57
C ALA A 39 4.93 -2.24 0.86
N ASP A 40 5.59 -2.78 -0.18
CA ASP A 40 6.81 -3.58 -0.02
C ASP A 40 7.93 -2.79 0.65
N GLN A 41 8.13 -1.53 0.23
CA GLN A 41 9.14 -0.64 0.84
C GLN A 41 8.83 -0.36 2.32
N LEU A 42 7.56 -0.18 2.69
CA LEU A 42 7.15 -0.02 4.09
C LEU A 42 7.51 -1.26 4.92
N LEU A 43 7.30 -2.46 4.38
CA LEU A 43 7.66 -3.72 5.05
C LEU A 43 9.18 -3.87 5.22
N GLN A 44 9.96 -3.57 4.19
CA GLN A 44 11.43 -3.58 4.26
C GLN A 44 11.96 -2.59 5.30
N HIS A 45 11.33 -1.40 5.37
CA HIS A 45 11.69 -0.40 6.36
C HIS A 45 11.33 -0.86 7.77
N ALA A 46 10.14 -1.43 7.98
CA ALA A 46 9.74 -1.99 9.26
C ALA A 46 10.74 -3.04 9.77
N GLN A 47 11.13 -3.99 8.91
CA GLN A 47 12.14 -5.01 9.25
C GLN A 47 13.49 -4.39 9.63
N THR A 48 13.88 -3.30 8.97
CA THR A 48 15.12 -2.60 9.31
C THR A 48 15.06 -1.94 10.68
N LEU A 49 13.93 -1.31 11.02
CA LEU A 49 13.74 -0.71 12.35
C LEU A 49 13.75 -1.77 13.46
N GLU A 50 13.18 -2.95 13.23
CA GLU A 50 13.22 -4.05 14.21
C GLU A 50 14.61 -4.63 14.42
N ARG A 51 15.37 -4.80 13.33
CA ARG A 51 16.78 -5.20 13.44
C ARG A 51 17.58 -4.19 14.26
N GLN A 52 17.32 -2.89 14.06
CA GLN A 52 17.91 -1.85 14.89
C GLN A 52 17.44 -1.96 16.34
N ALA A 53 16.14 -2.10 16.59
CA ALA A 53 15.56 -2.23 17.93
C ALA A 53 16.12 -3.44 18.72
N SER A 54 16.53 -4.50 18.01
CA SER A 54 17.13 -5.70 18.60
C SER A 54 18.62 -5.52 18.96
N SER A 55 19.23 -4.38 18.66
CA SER A 55 20.62 -4.09 19.01
C SER A 55 20.77 -3.91 20.52
N GLU A 56 21.70 -4.65 21.13
CA GLU A 56 21.97 -4.62 22.58
C GLU A 56 22.42 -3.24 23.09
N THR A 57 22.94 -2.39 22.20
CA THR A 57 23.44 -1.05 22.52
C THR A 57 22.37 0.02 22.59
N LEU A 58 21.12 -0.28 22.18
CA LEU A 58 20.02 0.68 22.16
C LEU A 58 19.33 0.73 23.53
N PRO A 59 19.14 1.93 24.12
CA PRO A 59 18.33 2.08 25.32
C PRO A 59 16.91 1.54 25.09
N GLY A 60 16.37 0.80 26.07
CA GLY A 60 15.03 0.20 25.99
C GLY A 60 13.93 1.13 25.46
N PRO A 61 13.79 2.37 25.97
CA PRO A 61 12.77 3.30 25.47
C PRO A 61 12.93 3.68 23.98
N LEU A 62 14.15 3.64 23.44
CA LEU A 62 14.38 3.87 22.01
C LEU A 62 14.06 2.62 21.19
N ALA A 63 14.42 1.43 21.69
CA ALA A 63 14.02 0.17 21.07
C ALA A 63 12.48 0.07 20.98
N ASP A 64 11.75 0.43 22.04
CA ASP A 64 10.29 0.42 22.07
C ASP A 64 9.68 1.36 21.00
N ARG A 65 10.24 2.56 20.83
CA ARG A 65 9.79 3.51 19.78
C ARG A 65 10.03 2.97 18.38
N LEU A 66 11.17 2.31 18.14
CA LEU A 66 11.49 1.69 16.86
C LEU A 66 10.51 0.53 16.56
N CYS A 67 10.23 -0.32 17.54
CA CYS A 67 9.22 -1.38 17.44
C CYS A 67 7.82 -0.81 17.16
N GLN A 68 7.41 0.25 17.87
CA GLN A 68 6.13 0.92 17.64
C GLN A 68 6.05 1.47 16.21
N ARG A 69 7.11 2.11 15.73
CA ARG A 69 7.17 2.65 14.38
C ARG A 69 7.12 1.54 13.33
N ALA A 70 7.85 0.45 13.52
CA ALA A 70 7.80 -0.72 12.66
C ALA A 70 6.37 -1.29 12.58
N GLY A 71 5.68 -1.42 13.71
CA GLY A 71 4.28 -1.84 13.77
C GLY A 71 3.33 -0.93 12.98
N GLN A 72 3.50 0.39 13.08
CA GLN A 72 2.70 1.34 12.28
C GLN A 72 2.91 1.18 10.77
N LEU A 73 4.17 0.96 10.34
CA LEU A 73 4.49 0.76 8.93
C LEU A 73 3.90 -0.54 8.38
N ARG A 74 3.92 -1.63 9.17
CA ARG A 74 3.21 -2.87 8.83
C ARG A 74 1.71 -2.66 8.69
N ALA A 75 1.09 -2.01 9.67
CA ALA A 75 -0.35 -1.74 9.62
C ALA A 75 -0.77 -0.86 8.41
N LEU A 76 0.13 -0.02 7.89
CA LEU A 76 -0.09 0.71 6.64
C LEU A 76 0.00 -0.22 5.42
N ALA A 77 1.00 -1.08 5.35
CA ALA A 77 1.14 -2.06 4.27
C ALA A 77 -0.02 -3.08 4.28
N ASP A 78 -0.42 -3.58 5.44
CA ASP A 78 -1.52 -4.53 5.60
C ASP A 78 -2.87 -3.93 5.16
N ARG A 79 -3.11 -2.65 5.51
CA ARG A 79 -4.29 -1.92 5.00
C ARG A 79 -4.29 -1.83 3.48
N HIS A 80 -3.15 -1.53 2.87
CA HIS A 80 -3.05 -1.54 1.40
C HIS A 80 -3.40 -2.91 0.84
N VAL A 81 -2.85 -4.00 1.38
CA VAL A 81 -3.16 -5.36 0.92
C VAL A 81 -4.65 -5.70 1.08
N HIS A 82 -5.28 -5.27 2.18
CA HIS A 82 -6.70 -5.48 2.45
C HIS A 82 -7.61 -4.68 1.50
N ASP A 83 -7.31 -3.39 1.33
CA ASP A 83 -8.13 -2.46 0.53
C ASP A 83 -7.84 -2.58 -0.98
N ARG A 84 -6.76 -3.29 -1.35
CA ARG A 84 -6.41 -3.51 -2.76
C ARG A 84 -7.49 -4.33 -3.44
N ILE A 85 -7.95 -3.83 -4.58
CA ILE A 85 -8.88 -4.54 -5.45
C ILE A 85 -8.14 -5.74 -6.06
N ASN A 86 -8.51 -6.93 -5.61
CA ASN A 86 -8.05 -8.17 -6.21
C ASN A 86 -8.95 -8.47 -7.42
N ALA A 87 -8.36 -8.73 -8.60
CA ALA A 87 -9.09 -9.39 -9.67
C ALA A 87 -9.42 -10.80 -9.18
N GLN A 88 -10.60 -11.02 -8.61
CA GLN A 88 -11.18 -12.35 -8.69
C GLN A 88 -11.78 -12.46 -10.08
N GLU A 89 -11.14 -13.24 -10.96
CA GLU A 89 -11.77 -13.67 -12.20
C GLU A 89 -13.12 -14.34 -11.83
N PRO A 90 -14.25 -13.92 -12.41
CA PRO A 90 -15.46 -14.70 -12.30
C PRO A 90 -15.21 -16.02 -13.02
N THR A 91 -15.14 -17.09 -12.24
CA THR A 91 -15.10 -18.46 -12.75
C THR A 91 -16.40 -18.68 -13.52
N THR A 92 -16.34 -18.60 -14.85
CA THR A 92 -17.44 -18.95 -15.75
C THR A 92 -16.94 -20.01 -16.72
#